data_AF-A0A8H5EXQ9-F1
#
_entry.id   AF-A0A8H5EXQ9-F1
#
_cell.length_a   1.000
_cell.length_b   1.000
_cell.length_c   1.000
_cell.angle_alpha   90.00
_cell.angle_beta   90.00
_cell.angle_gamma   90.00
#
_symmetry.space_group_name_H-M   'P 1'
#
loop_
_entity.id
_entity.type
_entity.pdbx_description
1 polymer ?
#
loop_
_entity_poly.entity_id
_entity_poly.type
_entity_poly.pdbx_seq_one_letter_code
_entity_poly.pdbx_strand_id
1 'polypeptide(L)'
;MSSLAPLLRSASQDAQGSPPDPEHQDQHRKGIESDNMIVEPEGITVLAAQSRHRDRAVRFVYDALAGVVRGPLPIADWDGSDYEYIAVLARSLEDDSLPLSALVWDPATGWERKKAFAAQAVCAYMADEWRRAEASNDEDAIADAGNDHGFLRCIFRLHDRENPFFTFVESMCRY
;
A
#
# COMPACT_ATOMS: atom_id res chain seq x y z
N MET A 1 36.53 -51.81 59.89
CA MET A 1 35.49 -52.83 60.13
C MET A 1 34.79 -53.10 58.80
N SER A 2 34.84 -54.36 58.37
CA SER A 2 34.02 -55.08 57.35
C SER A 2 33.74 -54.38 56.01
N SER A 3 34.29 -54.78 54.87
CA SER A 3 34.27 -56.10 54.18
C SER A 3 32.88 -56.51 53.66
N LEU A 4 32.76 -56.57 52.33
CA LEU A 4 32.18 -57.63 51.48
C LEU A 4 31.36 -57.08 50.28
N ALA A 5 31.94 -57.23 49.08
CA ALA A 5 31.18 -57.51 47.85
C ALA A 5 30.87 -59.03 47.80
N PRO A 6 30.42 -59.69 46.69
CA PRO A 6 29.77 -59.31 45.41
C PRO A 6 28.60 -60.29 45.05
N LEU A 7 28.31 -60.51 43.74
CA LEU A 7 27.51 -61.59 43.06
C LEU A 7 26.09 -61.16 42.62
N LEU A 8 25.61 -61.31 41.37
CA LEU A 8 25.89 -62.25 40.26
C LEU A 8 25.43 -61.71 38.87
N ARG A 9 26.31 -61.86 37.87
CA ARG A 9 26.14 -62.47 36.51
C ARG A 9 24.93 -62.14 35.62
N SER A 10 25.14 -61.59 34.41
CA SER A 10 25.36 -62.28 33.10
C SER A 10 24.09 -62.18 32.23
N ALA A 11 24.09 -62.04 30.90
CA ALA A 11 25.09 -62.19 29.85
C ALA A 11 24.63 -61.44 28.57
N SER A 12 25.58 -61.26 27.64
CA SER A 12 25.43 -61.29 26.16
C SER A 12 24.60 -60.19 25.49
N GLN A 13 24.96 -59.64 24.33
CA GLN A 13 25.74 -60.21 23.24
C GLN A 13 26.24 -59.11 22.29
N ASP A 14 27.37 -59.40 21.66
CA ASP A 14 28.05 -58.65 20.62
C ASP A 14 27.25 -58.54 19.30
N ALA A 15 27.47 -57.44 18.58
CA ALA A 15 27.70 -57.35 17.12
C ALA A 15 27.78 -55.85 16.75
N GLN A 16 28.94 -55.26 16.38
CA GLN A 16 29.55 -55.28 15.03
C GLN A 16 28.52 -55.04 13.92
N GLY A 17 28.64 -54.10 12.98
CA GLY A 17 29.69 -53.15 12.64
C GLY A 17 29.28 -52.42 11.33
N SER A 18 29.83 -51.22 11.17
CA SER A 18 29.99 -50.40 9.95
C SER A 18 28.75 -49.82 9.21
N PRO A 19 28.82 -48.53 8.80
CA PRO A 19 27.78 -47.84 8.04
C PRO A 19 27.98 -48.00 6.51
N PRO A 20 26.92 -47.94 5.70
CA PRO A 20 27.05 -47.63 4.28
C PRO A 20 26.79 -46.13 3.99
N ASP A 21 27.62 -45.62 3.07
CA ASP A 21 27.72 -44.27 2.53
C ASP A 21 26.43 -43.65 1.96
N PRO A 22 26.39 -42.32 1.81
CA PRO A 22 25.30 -41.59 1.18
C PRO A 22 25.56 -41.40 -0.33
N GLU A 23 24.66 -41.85 -1.21
CA GLU A 23 24.32 -41.13 -2.44
C GLU A 23 23.23 -41.81 -3.29
N HIS A 24 22.30 -40.95 -3.75
CA HIS A 24 21.51 -41.02 -4.97
C HIS A 24 20.32 -42.00 -5.14
N GLN A 25 19.12 -41.38 -5.12
CA GLN A 25 17.99 -41.43 -6.09
C GLN A 25 16.64 -41.52 -5.35
N ASP A 26 15.83 -40.47 -5.35
CA ASP A 26 14.93 -39.97 -6.41
C ASP A 26 13.49 -40.47 -6.20
N GLN A 27 12.56 -39.53 -6.34
CA GLN A 27 11.10 -39.68 -6.46
C GLN A 27 10.32 -40.40 -5.35
N HIS A 28 9.62 -39.61 -4.52
CA HIS A 28 8.20 -39.89 -4.24
C HIS A 28 7.43 -38.59 -3.93
N ARG A 29 6.82 -38.07 -4.98
CA ARG A 29 5.73 -37.10 -5.01
C ARG A 29 4.51 -37.67 -4.28
N LYS A 30 4.15 -37.11 -3.12
CA LYS A 30 2.80 -37.10 -2.51
C LYS A 30 2.75 -35.82 -1.68
N GLY A 31 2.06 -34.78 -2.10
CA GLY A 31 0.60 -34.73 -2.06
C GLY A 31 0.22 -33.77 -0.95
N ILE A 32 0.34 -32.47 -1.21
CA ILE A 32 -0.31 -31.40 -0.46
C ILE A 32 -0.85 -30.43 -1.52
N GLU A 33 -1.93 -30.83 -2.19
CA GLU A 33 -2.88 -29.86 -2.74
C GLU A 33 -3.58 -29.22 -1.54
N SER A 34 -2.91 -28.24 -0.93
CA SER A 34 -3.63 -27.20 -0.23
C SER A 34 -4.19 -26.31 -1.32
N ASP A 35 -5.42 -26.64 -1.72
CA ASP A 35 -6.32 -25.79 -2.47
C ASP A 35 -6.61 -24.56 -1.60
N ASN A 36 -5.60 -23.69 -1.47
CA ASN A 36 -5.75 -22.36 -0.92
C ASN A 36 -6.35 -21.55 -2.06
N MET A 37 -7.65 -21.78 -2.25
CA MET A 37 -8.53 -20.96 -3.04
C MET A 37 -8.52 -19.59 -2.36
N ILE A 38 -7.51 -18.78 -2.69
CA ILE A 38 -7.59 -17.33 -2.55
C ILE A 38 -8.75 -16.98 -3.45
N VAL A 39 -9.92 -16.82 -2.84
CA VAL A 39 -11.00 -16.06 -3.43
C VAL A 39 -10.42 -14.66 -3.57
N GLU A 40 -9.82 -14.36 -4.72
CA GLU A 40 -9.58 -12.99 -5.10
C GLU A 40 -10.95 -12.31 -5.02
N PRO A 41 -11.13 -11.29 -4.18
CA PRO A 41 -12.38 -10.56 -4.21
C PRO A 41 -12.46 -9.92 -5.58
N GLU A 42 -13.43 -10.36 -6.38
CA GLU A 42 -13.81 -9.70 -7.62
C GLU A 42 -14.00 -8.21 -7.31
N GLY A 43 -13.15 -7.36 -7.89
CA GLY A 43 -13.26 -5.90 -7.78
C GLY A 43 -11.98 -5.14 -7.40
N ILE A 44 -10.86 -5.79 -7.06
CA ILE A 44 -9.61 -5.04 -6.84
C ILE A 44 -9.11 -4.50 -8.18
N THR A 45 -9.43 -3.23 -8.46
CA THR A 45 -8.80 -2.49 -9.56
C THR A 45 -7.33 -2.31 -9.19
N VAL A 46 -6.47 -3.17 -9.74
CA VAL A 46 -5.02 -3.05 -9.57
C VAL A 46 -4.55 -1.80 -10.32
N LEU A 47 -4.38 -0.70 -9.59
CA LEU A 47 -3.73 0.51 -10.09
C LEU A 47 -2.21 0.34 -10.04
N ALA A 48 -1.53 0.90 -11.03
CA ALA A 48 -0.07 0.93 -11.04
C ALA A 48 0.46 1.71 -9.83
N ALA A 49 1.69 1.39 -9.41
CA ALA A 49 2.36 2.12 -8.34
C ALA A 49 2.56 3.60 -8.70
N GLN A 50 2.85 3.84 -9.98
CA GLN A 50 3.17 5.13 -10.55
C GLN A 50 2.55 5.28 -11.94
N SER A 51 2.13 6.49 -12.27
CA SER A 51 1.62 6.86 -13.58
C SER A 51 2.71 6.86 -14.64
N ARG A 52 2.35 6.47 -15.87
CA ARG A 52 3.20 6.60 -17.06
C ARG A 52 2.72 7.71 -17.98
N HIS A 53 1.75 8.52 -17.51
CA HIS A 53 1.15 9.58 -18.30
C HIS A 53 2.18 10.64 -18.71
N ARG A 54 2.05 11.20 -19.91
CA ARG A 54 2.99 12.20 -20.45
C ARG A 54 2.93 13.53 -19.71
N ASP A 55 1.74 13.93 -19.28
CA ASP A 55 1.50 15.17 -18.52
C ASP A 55 1.90 14.97 -17.06
N ARG A 56 2.75 15.86 -16.55
CA ARG A 56 3.26 15.79 -15.18
C ARG A 56 2.17 15.97 -14.13
N ALA A 57 1.24 16.90 -14.34
CA ALA A 57 0.17 17.15 -13.38
C ALA A 57 -0.74 15.92 -13.27
N VAL A 58 -1.07 15.29 -14.41
CA VAL A 58 -1.82 14.03 -14.40
C VAL A 58 -1.09 12.94 -13.63
N ARG A 59 0.23 12.78 -13.82
CA ARG A 59 1.01 11.78 -13.06
C ARG A 59 0.88 11.97 -11.55
N PHE A 60 1.09 13.20 -11.08
CA PHE A 60 0.99 13.53 -9.66
C PHE A 60 -0.39 13.25 -9.07
N VAL A 61 -1.45 13.63 -9.79
CA VAL A 61 -2.82 13.36 -9.33
C VAL A 61 -3.12 11.87 -9.35
N TYR A 62 -2.72 11.15 -10.41
CA TYR A 62 -2.86 9.71 -10.46
C TYR A 62 -2.15 9.03 -9.29
N ASP A 63 -0.90 9.39 -9.01
CA ASP A 63 -0.08 8.77 -7.97
C ASP A 63 -0.71 8.97 -6.58
N ALA A 64 -1.24 10.17 -6.33
CA ALA A 64 -1.97 10.47 -5.10
C ALA A 64 -3.26 9.63 -4.97
N LEU A 65 -4.09 9.56 -6.01
CA LEU A 65 -5.33 8.78 -5.99
C LEU A 65 -5.03 7.27 -5.87
N ALA A 66 -4.04 6.77 -6.59
CA ALA A 66 -3.60 5.38 -6.51
C ALA A 66 -3.02 5.05 -5.13
N GLY A 67 -2.30 5.99 -4.51
CA GLY A 67 -1.81 5.86 -3.14
C GLY A 67 -2.93 5.62 -2.13
N VAL A 68 -4.03 6.39 -2.23
CA VAL A 68 -5.22 6.23 -1.38
C VAL A 68 -5.87 4.87 -1.56
N VAL A 69 -5.99 4.38 -2.79
CA VAL A 69 -6.68 3.11 -3.11
C VAL A 69 -5.86 1.88 -2.71
N ARG A 70 -4.55 1.89 -2.94
CA ARG A 70 -3.69 0.70 -2.74
C ARG A 70 -3.47 0.35 -1.28
N GLY A 71 -3.46 1.34 -0.40
CA GLY A 71 -3.35 1.14 1.05
C GLY A 71 -4.49 1.87 1.74
N PRO A 72 -5.75 1.44 1.53
CA PRO A 72 -6.99 2.19 1.78
C PRO A 72 -6.84 3.20 2.91
N LEU A 73 -6.45 4.42 2.57
CA LEU A 73 -6.13 5.43 3.59
C LEU A 73 -7.45 5.82 4.25
N PRO A 74 -7.60 5.68 5.58
CA PRO A 74 -8.88 5.89 6.24
C PRO A 74 -9.31 7.35 6.09
N ILE A 75 -10.33 7.57 5.26
CA ILE A 75 -11.01 8.85 5.09
C ILE A 75 -12.37 8.76 5.79
N ALA A 76 -12.71 9.79 6.58
CA ALA A 76 -13.95 9.81 7.34
C ALA A 76 -15.16 9.68 6.40
N ASP A 77 -16.12 8.84 6.82
CA ASP A 77 -17.37 8.56 6.12
C ASP A 77 -17.21 7.91 4.73
N TRP A 78 -16.02 7.42 4.36
CA TRP A 78 -15.80 6.67 3.12
C TRP A 78 -15.96 5.16 3.32
N ASP A 79 -16.65 4.52 2.38
CA ASP A 79 -16.78 3.07 2.29
C ASP A 79 -16.05 2.49 1.06
N GLY A 80 -16.15 1.18 0.85
CA GLY A 80 -15.50 0.50 -0.28
C GLY A 80 -15.88 1.08 -1.65
N SER A 81 -17.13 1.50 -1.82
CA SER A 81 -17.64 2.09 -3.06
C SER A 81 -16.98 3.43 -3.37
N ASP A 82 -16.59 4.17 -2.33
CA ASP A 82 -15.89 5.45 -2.47
C ASP A 82 -14.44 5.23 -2.94
N TYR A 83 -13.73 4.24 -2.41
CA TYR A 83 -12.40 3.87 -2.91
C TYR A 83 -12.45 3.30 -4.33
N GLU A 84 -13.48 2.52 -4.67
CA GLU A 84 -13.73 2.08 -6.05
C GLU A 84 -13.96 3.27 -6.99
N TYR A 85 -14.72 4.28 -6.55
CA TYR A 85 -14.92 5.49 -7.32
C TYR A 85 -13.61 6.24 -7.56
N ILE A 86 -12.76 6.37 -6.54
CA ILE A 86 -11.42 6.96 -6.72
C ILE A 86 -10.57 6.13 -7.68
N ALA A 87 -10.65 4.80 -7.62
CA ALA A 87 -9.92 3.94 -8.54
C ALA A 87 -10.34 4.16 -10.00
N VAL A 88 -11.64 4.34 -10.23
CA VAL A 88 -12.18 4.71 -11.55
C VAL A 88 -11.64 6.08 -11.98
N LEU A 89 -11.67 7.10 -11.12
CA LEU A 89 -11.13 8.42 -11.46
C LEU A 89 -9.64 8.37 -11.81
N ALA A 90 -8.83 7.62 -11.05
CA ALA A 90 -7.41 7.44 -11.32
C ALA A 90 -7.18 6.77 -12.68
N ARG A 91 -7.88 5.67 -12.97
CA ARG A 91 -7.78 5.00 -14.27
C ARG A 91 -8.18 5.93 -15.41
N SER A 92 -9.27 6.67 -15.26
CA SER A 92 -9.76 7.58 -16.29
C SER A 92 -8.83 8.77 -16.55
N LEU A 93 -8.04 9.19 -15.55
CA LEU A 93 -6.97 10.16 -15.76
C LEU A 93 -5.82 9.55 -16.56
N GLU A 94 -5.42 8.32 -16.24
CA GLU A 94 -4.27 7.66 -16.87
C GLU A 94 -4.51 7.34 -18.36
N ASP A 95 -5.76 7.05 -18.74
CA ASP A 95 -6.15 6.68 -20.10
C ASP A 95 -6.70 7.84 -20.94
N ASP A 96 -6.58 9.09 -20.46
CA ASP A 96 -7.09 10.32 -21.09
C ASP A 96 -8.63 10.36 -21.27
N SER A 97 -9.40 9.42 -20.70
CA SER A 97 -10.88 9.44 -20.78
C SER A 97 -11.53 10.50 -19.88
N LEU A 98 -10.81 10.98 -18.87
CA LEU A 98 -11.21 12.08 -18.00
C LEU A 98 -10.10 13.14 -17.99
N PRO A 99 -10.35 14.37 -18.49
CA PRO A 99 -9.35 15.43 -18.41
C PRO A 99 -9.16 15.87 -16.95
N LEU A 100 -7.91 16.20 -16.58
CA LEU A 100 -7.59 16.68 -15.23
C LEU A 100 -8.44 17.89 -14.80
N SER A 101 -8.77 18.79 -15.72
CA SER A 101 -9.63 19.96 -15.46
C SER A 101 -11.02 19.58 -14.95
N ALA A 102 -11.49 18.36 -15.20
CA ALA A 102 -12.77 17.87 -14.67
C ALA A 102 -12.70 17.55 -13.17
N LEU A 103 -11.50 17.34 -12.60
CA LEU A 103 -11.29 17.06 -11.18
C LEU A 103 -10.88 18.31 -10.38
N VAL A 104 -10.40 19.33 -11.06
CA VAL A 104 -9.96 20.58 -10.43
C VAL A 104 -11.15 21.51 -10.21
N TRP A 105 -11.17 22.15 -9.04
CA TRP A 105 -12.17 23.16 -8.71
C TRP A 105 -12.01 24.42 -9.56
N ASP A 106 -13.14 24.93 -10.04
CA ASP A 106 -13.22 26.19 -10.76
C ASP A 106 -14.48 26.94 -10.27
N PRO A 107 -14.36 28.17 -9.75
CA PRO A 107 -15.49 28.95 -9.24
C PRO A 107 -16.58 29.15 -10.29
N ALA A 108 -16.24 29.18 -11.58
CA ALA A 108 -17.22 29.36 -12.66
C ALA A 108 -18.14 28.13 -12.84
N THR A 109 -17.66 26.94 -12.47
CA THR A 109 -18.40 25.68 -12.65
C THR A 109 -18.89 25.07 -11.33
N GLY A 110 -18.36 25.56 -10.20
CA GLY A 110 -18.71 25.07 -8.88
C GLY A 110 -18.23 23.64 -8.61
N TRP A 111 -18.88 23.01 -7.62
CA TRP A 111 -18.53 21.67 -7.15
C TRP A 111 -19.35 20.57 -7.81
N GLU A 112 -18.63 19.60 -8.33
CA GLU A 112 -19.16 18.30 -8.72
C GLU A 112 -18.60 17.23 -7.79
N ARG A 113 -19.33 16.13 -7.62
CA ARG A 113 -18.94 15.01 -6.75
C ARG A 113 -17.49 14.56 -7.02
N LYS A 114 -17.11 14.33 -8.28
CA LYS A 114 -15.75 13.90 -8.66
C LYS A 114 -14.66 14.86 -8.18
N LYS A 115 -14.92 16.18 -8.22
CA LYS A 115 -13.97 17.20 -7.76
C LYS A 115 -13.77 17.10 -6.26
N ALA A 116 -14.87 16.99 -5.51
CA ALA A 116 -14.83 16.89 -4.05
C ALA A 116 -14.11 15.62 -3.59
N PHE A 117 -14.44 14.48 -4.20
CA PHE A 117 -13.80 13.20 -3.93
C PHE A 117 -12.31 13.21 -4.26
N ALA A 118 -11.92 13.74 -5.43
CA ALA A 118 -10.51 13.87 -5.81
C ALA A 118 -9.75 14.80 -4.85
N ALA A 119 -10.34 15.95 -4.47
CA ALA A 119 -9.73 16.86 -3.51
C ALA A 119 -9.54 16.21 -2.13
N GLN A 120 -10.55 15.49 -1.63
CA GLN A 120 -10.47 14.76 -0.35
C GLN A 120 -9.39 13.67 -0.38
N ALA A 121 -9.37 12.83 -1.43
CA ALA A 121 -8.34 11.80 -1.62
C ALA A 121 -6.95 12.42 -1.63
N VAL A 122 -6.74 13.49 -2.41
CA VAL A 122 -5.44 14.16 -2.49
C VAL A 122 -5.03 14.77 -1.14
N CYS A 123 -5.97 15.37 -0.39
CA CYS A 123 -5.68 15.88 0.95
C CYS A 123 -5.28 14.75 1.91
N ALA A 124 -5.97 13.61 1.87
CA ALA A 124 -5.65 12.45 2.69
C ALA A 124 -4.30 11.84 2.33
N TYR A 125 -4.00 11.74 1.03
CA TYR A 125 -2.70 11.31 0.52
C TYR A 125 -1.57 12.20 1.06
N MET A 126 -1.69 13.53 0.91
CA MET A 126 -0.66 14.46 1.39
C MET A 126 -0.46 14.36 2.91
N ALA A 127 -1.54 14.21 3.68
CA ALA A 127 -1.44 14.06 5.12
C ALA A 127 -0.75 12.73 5.53
N ASP A 128 -0.97 11.65 4.80
CA ASP A 128 -0.30 10.38 5.03
C ASP A 128 1.17 10.41 4.60
N GLU A 129 1.46 10.94 3.42
CA GLU A 129 2.81 11.09 2.89
C GLU A 129 3.67 11.96 3.81
N TRP A 130 3.14 13.08 4.30
CA TRP A 130 3.84 13.91 5.28
C TRP A 130 4.21 13.13 6.54
N ARG A 131 3.24 12.39 7.10
CA ARG A 131 3.45 11.59 8.31
C ARG A 131 4.51 10.52 8.11
N ARG A 132 4.52 9.88 6.92
CA ARG A 132 5.55 8.89 6.55
C ARG A 132 6.93 9.53 6.40
N ALA A 133 7.00 10.71 5.78
CA ALA A 133 8.25 11.45 5.63
C ALA A 133 8.81 11.88 6.99
N GLU A 134 8.00 12.46 7.88
CA GLU A 134 8.43 12.83 9.24
C GLU A 134 8.90 11.61 10.04
N ALA A 135 8.16 10.50 9.97
CA ALA A 135 8.53 9.27 10.67
C ALA A 135 9.84 8.64 10.17
N SER A 136 10.24 8.94 8.93
CA SER A 136 11.51 8.45 8.37
C SER A 136 12.74 9.17 8.93
N ASN A 137 12.58 10.37 9.48
CA ASN A 137 13.65 11.26 9.91
C ASN A 137 14.72 11.50 8.81
N ASP A 138 14.27 11.52 7.55
CA ASP A 138 15.06 11.82 6.36
C ASP A 138 14.66 13.21 5.84
N GLU A 139 15.61 14.15 5.88
CA GLU A 139 15.38 15.53 5.43
C GLU A 139 15.05 15.60 3.94
N ASP A 140 15.64 14.72 3.12
CA ASP A 140 15.38 14.68 1.68
C ASP A 140 13.94 14.20 1.43
N ALA A 141 13.47 13.18 2.18
CA ALA A 141 12.09 12.70 2.08
C ALA A 141 11.06 13.77 2.51
N ILE A 142 11.37 14.57 3.54
CA ILE A 142 10.52 15.68 3.97
C ILE A 142 10.49 16.79 2.92
N ALA A 143 11.64 17.12 2.32
CA ALA A 143 11.73 18.12 1.26
C ALA A 143 10.96 17.68 0.00
N ASP A 144 11.08 16.42 -0.39
CA ASP A 144 10.34 15.84 -1.52
C ASP A 144 8.83 15.89 -1.29
N ALA A 145 8.35 15.41 -0.13
CA ALA A 145 6.93 15.51 0.23
C ALA A 145 6.44 16.96 0.23
N GLY A 146 7.23 17.91 0.75
CA GLY A 146 6.90 19.33 0.73
C GLY A 146 6.75 19.90 -0.69
N ASN A 147 7.65 19.53 -1.60
CA ASN A 147 7.62 19.95 -3.00
C ASN A 147 6.39 19.37 -3.72
N ASP A 148 6.11 18.08 -3.50
CA ASP A 148 5.01 17.37 -4.13
C ASP A 148 3.65 17.89 -3.63
N HIS A 149 3.52 18.14 -2.32
CA HIS A 149 2.35 18.78 -1.74
C HIS A 149 2.15 20.19 -2.29
N GLY A 150 3.21 20.98 -2.41
CA GLY A 150 3.15 22.31 -3.02
C GLY A 150 2.57 22.25 -4.44
N PHE A 151 3.00 21.28 -5.23
CA PHE A 151 2.50 21.08 -6.58
C PHE A 151 1.03 20.63 -6.63
N LEU A 152 0.63 19.66 -5.79
CA LEU A 152 -0.77 19.20 -5.68
C LEU A 152 -1.71 20.32 -5.21
N ARG A 153 -1.28 21.13 -4.23
CA ARG A 153 -2.05 22.31 -3.77
C ARG A 153 -2.25 23.35 -4.86
N CYS A 154 -1.26 23.52 -5.75
CA CYS A 154 -1.39 24.39 -6.92
C CYS A 154 -2.38 23.82 -7.94
N ILE A 155 -2.30 22.52 -8.27
CA ILE A 155 -3.22 21.86 -9.22
C ILE A 155 -4.67 22.01 -8.75
N PHE A 156 -4.96 21.66 -7.50
CA PHE A 156 -6.33 21.67 -6.97
C PHE A 156 -6.80 23.04 -6.47
N ARG A 157 -5.97 24.08 -6.59
CA ARG A 157 -6.25 25.43 -6.07
C ARG A 157 -6.65 25.40 -4.59
N LEU A 158 -5.99 24.58 -3.79
CA LEU A 158 -6.29 24.39 -2.36
C LEU A 158 -5.81 25.57 -1.49
N HIS A 159 -5.12 26.54 -2.10
CA HIS A 159 -4.72 27.80 -1.49
C HIS A 159 -5.72 28.93 -1.75
N ASP A 160 -6.71 28.71 -2.62
CA ASP A 160 -7.76 29.68 -2.90
C ASP A 160 -8.77 29.67 -1.75
N ARG A 161 -9.05 30.84 -1.15
CA ARG A 161 -9.98 30.96 -0.02
C ARG A 161 -11.44 30.72 -0.41
N GLU A 162 -11.76 30.84 -1.69
CA GLU A 162 -13.08 30.51 -2.22
C GLU A 162 -13.25 29.00 -2.41
N ASN A 163 -12.16 28.23 -2.39
CA ASN A 163 -12.20 26.78 -2.40
C ASN A 163 -12.73 26.28 -1.04
N PRO A 164 -13.86 25.57 -0.98
CA PRO A 164 -14.41 25.01 0.26
C PRO A 164 -13.49 24.01 0.97
N PHE A 165 -12.50 23.44 0.29
CA PHE A 165 -11.47 22.60 0.92
C PHE A 165 -10.30 23.40 1.48
N PHE A 166 -10.27 24.72 1.32
CA PHE A 166 -9.25 25.60 1.90
C PHE A 166 -9.11 25.36 3.41
N THR A 167 -10.23 25.40 4.13
CA THR A 167 -10.26 25.20 5.59
C THR A 167 -9.97 23.77 6.01
N PHE A 168 -10.32 22.79 5.17
CA PHE A 168 -10.02 21.37 5.40
C PHE A 168 -8.52 21.08 5.27
N VAL A 169 -7.86 21.70 4.29
CA VAL A 169 -6.41 21.62 4.12
C VAL A 169 -5.70 22.34 5.26
N GLU A 170 -6.17 23.52 5.67
CA GLU A 170 -5.61 24.23 6.83
C GLU A 170 -5.81 23.51 8.17
N SER A 171 -6.75 22.56 8.28
CA SER A 171 -6.94 21.77 9.50
C SER A 171 -6.17 20.46 9.50
N MET A 172 -6.07 19.77 8.35
CA MET A 172 -5.36 18.50 8.22
C MET A 172 -3.86 18.64 7.96
N CYS A 173 -3.44 19.73 7.31
CA CYS A 173 -2.04 19.98 6.94
C CYS A 173 -1.44 21.13 7.77
N ARG A 174 -1.79 21.25 9.07
CA ARG A 174 -1.05 22.14 9.97
C ARG A 174 0.34 21.56 10.20
N TYR A 175 1.25 21.96 9.32
CA TYR A 175 2.70 21.84 9.46
C TYR A 175 3.20 22.74 10.59
#